data_AF-A0A503W5P2-F1
#
_entry.id   AF-A0A503W5P2-F1
#
_cell.length_a   1.000
_cell.length_b   1.000
_cell.length_c   1.000
_cell.angle_alpha   90.00
_cell.angle_beta   90.00
_cell.angle_gamma   90.00
#
_symmetry.space_group_name_H-M   'P 1'
#
loop_
_entity.id
_entity.type
_entity.pdbx_description
1 polymer ?
#
loop_
_entity_poly.entity_id
_entity_poly.type
_entity_poly.pdbx_seq_one_letter_code
_entity_poly.pdbx_strand_id
1 'polypeptide(L)'
;MICSVARSYKKKHDRNAAGAILRKGLRVLTVRARPGHPSQGLLQAGRTVFACALGRGGISAGKREGDGATPLGQMRILSGYFRGDHFSSGRITRLAMTPIGPDLGWCEVPDDRNYNRPVKIPYGASHERMRRDDRLYDACLVLDWNITPRRRGRGSAIFFHLARPGFTPTQGCVAVTARTMARLLPLLSDRTVVRVVR
;
A
#
# COMPACT_ATOMS: atom_id res chain seq x y z
N MET A 1 -49.93 -26.24 18.37
CA MET A 1 -48.60 -26.67 17.87
C MET A 1 -48.01 -25.50 17.08
N ILE A 2 -46.97 -24.88 17.63
CA ILE A 2 -46.46 -23.55 17.26
C ILE A 2 -45.38 -23.72 16.20
N CYS A 3 -45.52 -23.14 15.01
CA CYS A 3 -44.42 -22.98 14.05
C CYS A 3 -44.06 -21.49 13.95
N SER A 4 -42.89 -21.19 14.51
CA SER A 4 -42.31 -19.86 14.69
C SER A 4 -41.83 -19.24 13.38
N VAL A 5 -42.12 -17.96 13.22
CA VAL A 5 -41.74 -17.12 12.07
C VAL A 5 -40.24 -16.87 12.09
N ALA A 6 -39.53 -17.24 11.02
CA ALA A 6 -38.09 -17.01 10.88
C ALA A 6 -37.78 -15.50 10.82
N ARG A 7 -37.16 -14.98 11.88
CA ARG A 7 -36.67 -13.60 11.95
C ARG A 7 -35.38 -13.48 11.13
N SER A 8 -35.49 -12.90 9.93
CA SER A 8 -34.34 -12.54 9.09
C SER A 8 -33.45 -11.52 9.81
N TYR A 9 -32.25 -11.94 10.24
CA TYR A 9 -31.26 -11.08 10.86
C TYR A 9 -30.71 -10.06 9.85
N LYS A 10 -31.03 -8.78 10.06
CA LYS A 10 -30.46 -7.66 9.30
C LYS A 10 -28.99 -7.50 9.72
N LYS A 11 -28.03 -7.92 8.88
CA LYS A 11 -26.60 -7.59 9.06
C LYS A 11 -26.43 -6.07 8.92
N LYS A 12 -26.38 -5.39 10.07
CA LYS A 12 -25.99 -3.99 10.17
C LYS A 12 -24.49 -3.91 9.87
N HIS A 13 -24.13 -3.60 8.64
CA HIS A 13 -22.80 -3.10 8.36
C HIS A 13 -22.74 -1.68 8.91
N ASP A 14 -22.28 -1.56 10.16
CA ASP A 14 -21.94 -0.26 10.73
C ASP A 14 -20.77 0.30 9.90
N ARG A 15 -21.12 1.12 8.91
CA ARG A 15 -20.15 2.00 8.25
C ARG A 15 -19.69 2.96 9.34
N ASN A 16 -18.43 2.83 9.75
CA ASN A 16 -17.78 3.75 10.69
C ASN A 16 -18.23 5.19 10.42
N ALA A 17 -18.65 5.89 11.48
CA ALA A 17 -19.14 7.28 11.48
C ALA A 17 -18.14 8.32 10.91
N ALA A 18 -16.98 7.89 10.39
CA ALA A 18 -15.99 8.70 9.70
C ALA A 18 -16.47 9.28 8.35
N GLY A 19 -17.59 8.83 7.80
CA GLY A 19 -18.09 9.27 6.50
C GLY A 19 -18.37 10.78 6.40
N ALA A 20 -18.79 11.41 7.50
CA ALA A 20 -19.22 12.81 7.51
C ALA A 20 -18.05 13.82 7.60
N ILE A 21 -16.86 13.40 8.04
CA ILE A 21 -15.71 14.30 8.33
C ILE A 21 -14.68 14.32 7.18
N LEU A 22 -14.72 13.35 6.28
CA LEU A 22 -13.68 13.17 5.27
C LEU A 22 -13.96 14.03 4.02
N ARG A 23 -12.99 14.89 3.66
CA ARG A 23 -12.99 15.70 2.43
C ARG A 23 -13.22 14.85 1.17
N LYS A 24 -13.66 15.47 0.06
CA LYS A 24 -13.83 14.80 -1.25
C LYS A 24 -12.56 14.01 -1.60
N GLY A 25 -12.72 12.72 -1.86
CA GLY A 25 -11.59 11.80 -2.04
C GLY A 25 -10.80 12.05 -3.32
N LEU A 26 -9.50 11.75 -3.29
CA LEU A 26 -8.62 11.79 -4.45
C LEU A 26 -8.83 10.55 -5.31
N ARG A 27 -9.03 10.73 -6.62
CA ARG A 27 -9.12 9.62 -7.57
C ARG A 27 -7.78 9.16 -8.10
N VAL A 28 -6.83 10.09 -8.27
CA VAL A 28 -5.52 9.79 -8.86
C VAL A 28 -4.41 10.46 -8.08
N LEU A 29 -3.35 9.70 -7.79
CA LEU A 29 -2.04 10.19 -7.41
C LEU A 29 -1.12 9.98 -8.60
N THR A 30 -0.52 11.04 -9.16
CA THR A 30 0.41 10.89 -10.29
C THR A 30 1.84 10.93 -9.76
N VAL A 31 2.65 9.93 -10.12
CA VAL A 31 4.06 9.81 -9.73
C VAL A 31 4.93 9.96 -10.97
N ARG A 32 5.97 10.79 -10.88
CA ARG A 32 7.02 10.94 -11.90
C ARG A 32 8.39 10.84 -11.28
N ALA A 33 9.39 10.45 -12.05
CA ALA A 33 10.78 10.56 -11.62
C ALA A 33 11.16 12.05 -11.45
N ARG A 34 12.01 12.35 -10.47
CA ARG A 34 12.62 13.66 -10.33
C ARG A 34 13.70 13.80 -11.42
N PRO A 35 13.76 14.91 -12.18
CA PRO A 35 14.82 15.12 -13.16
C PRO A 35 16.22 14.96 -12.53
N GLY A 36 17.09 14.20 -13.18
CA GLY A 36 18.45 13.92 -12.70
C GLY A 36 18.55 12.92 -11.53
N HIS A 37 17.44 12.47 -10.95
CA HIS A 37 17.42 11.55 -9.80
C HIS A 37 16.37 10.45 -9.98
N PRO A 38 16.68 9.36 -10.72
CA PRO A 38 15.69 8.36 -11.13
C PRO A 38 15.07 7.57 -9.97
N SER A 39 15.75 7.49 -8.83
CA SER A 39 15.27 6.84 -7.60
C SER A 39 14.50 7.78 -6.66
N GLN A 40 14.31 9.04 -7.06
CA GLN A 40 13.45 9.99 -6.38
C GLN A 40 12.32 10.41 -7.33
N GLY A 41 11.21 10.86 -6.76
CA GLY A 41 10.05 11.22 -7.56
C GLY A 41 9.24 12.37 -6.99
N LEU A 42 8.32 12.84 -7.82
CA LEU A 42 7.32 13.83 -7.50
C LEU A 42 5.94 13.15 -7.53
N LEU A 43 5.28 13.10 -6.37
CA LEU A 43 3.93 12.60 -6.20
C LEU A 43 2.95 13.77 -6.16
N GLN A 44 2.16 13.92 -7.22
CA GLN A 44 1.10 14.90 -7.33
C GLN A 44 -0.23 14.33 -6.80
N ALA A 45 -0.83 15.04 -5.86
CA ALA A 45 -2.13 14.78 -5.25
C ALA A 45 -3.03 16.02 -5.42
N GLY A 46 -3.89 16.01 -6.43
CA GLY A 46 -4.65 17.21 -6.81
C GLY A 46 -3.72 18.35 -7.23
N ARG A 47 -3.75 19.46 -6.47
CA ARG A 47 -2.93 20.66 -6.69
C ARG A 47 -1.62 20.68 -5.90
N THR A 48 -1.37 19.66 -5.07
CA THR A 48 -0.17 19.60 -4.23
C THR A 48 0.80 18.56 -4.77
N VAL A 49 2.09 18.87 -4.70
CA VAL A 49 3.18 17.97 -5.07
C VAL A 49 4.02 17.67 -3.84
N PHE A 50 4.39 16.41 -3.68
CA PHE A 50 5.23 15.91 -2.60
C PHE A 50 6.44 15.18 -3.18
N ALA A 51 7.59 15.27 -2.51
CA ALA A 51 8.70 14.37 -2.80
C ALA A 51 8.35 12.93 -2.37
N CYS A 52 8.84 11.96 -3.15
CA CYS A 52 8.75 10.55 -2.85
C CYS A 52 10.06 9.82 -3.24
N ALA A 53 10.29 8.67 -2.64
CA ALA A 53 11.33 7.74 -3.07
C ALA A 53 10.72 6.72 -4.03
N LEU A 54 11.52 6.32 -5.01
CA LEU A 54 11.23 5.29 -6.00
C LEU A 54 12.27 4.17 -5.87
N GLY A 55 12.04 3.11 -6.64
CA GLY A 55 12.97 2.01 -6.74
C GLY A 55 14.37 2.45 -7.18
N ARG A 56 15.42 1.79 -6.67
CA ARG A 56 16.81 1.98 -7.12
C ARG A 56 17.00 1.81 -8.62
N GLY A 57 16.17 0.99 -9.27
CA GLY A 57 16.13 0.77 -10.71
C GLY A 57 15.31 1.81 -11.49
N GLY A 58 14.84 2.88 -10.83
CA GLY A 58 13.99 3.90 -11.43
C GLY A 58 12.60 3.38 -11.80
N ILE A 59 11.97 3.98 -12.81
CA ILE A 59 10.64 3.59 -13.31
C ILE A 59 10.78 2.67 -14.53
N SER A 60 10.15 1.50 -14.49
CA SER A 60 10.25 0.51 -15.57
C SER A 60 8.89 -0.07 -15.98
N ALA A 61 8.67 -0.18 -17.30
CA ALA A 61 7.55 -0.96 -17.86
C ALA A 61 7.81 -2.48 -17.79
N GLY A 62 9.07 -2.88 -17.69
CA GLY A 62 9.52 -4.27 -17.70
C GLY A 62 9.74 -4.84 -16.29
N LYS A 63 8.91 -4.47 -15.30
CA LYS A 63 9.08 -4.86 -13.90
C LYS A 63 9.21 -6.38 -13.72
N ARG A 64 10.23 -6.79 -12.97
CA ARG A 64 10.56 -8.18 -12.57
C ARG A 64 10.93 -8.24 -11.09
N GLU A 65 10.96 -9.43 -10.51
CA GLU A 65 11.50 -9.62 -9.16
C GLU A 65 12.97 -9.20 -9.10
N GLY A 66 13.40 -8.55 -8.01
CA GLY A 66 14.81 -8.17 -7.78
C GLY A 66 15.36 -6.98 -8.58
N ASP A 67 14.68 -6.52 -9.64
CA ASP A 67 15.15 -5.42 -10.50
C ASP A 67 15.26 -4.05 -9.77
N GLY A 68 14.66 -3.94 -8.59
CA GLY A 68 14.64 -2.72 -7.81
C GLY A 68 13.86 -1.57 -8.45
N ALA A 69 13.07 -1.79 -9.50
CA ALA A 69 12.36 -0.74 -10.24
C ALA A 69 10.93 -0.53 -9.71
N THR A 70 10.46 0.72 -9.77
CA THR A 70 9.04 1.03 -9.58
C THR A 70 8.29 0.75 -10.88
N PRO A 71 7.19 -0.02 -10.85
CA PRO A 71 6.45 -0.34 -12.06
C PRO A 71 5.80 0.90 -12.68
N LEU A 72 6.02 1.08 -13.98
CA LEU A 72 5.30 2.04 -14.81
C LEU A 72 3.88 1.52 -15.04
N GLY A 73 2.86 2.30 -14.66
CA GLY A 73 1.48 1.88 -14.84
C GLY A 73 0.50 2.55 -13.89
N GLN A 74 -0.75 2.12 -13.96
CA GLN A 74 -1.82 2.51 -13.05
C GLN A 74 -2.06 1.39 -12.07
N MET A 75 -2.02 1.70 -10.77
CA MET A 75 -2.24 0.75 -9.71
C MET A 75 -3.27 1.27 -8.72
N ARG A 76 -4.38 0.55 -8.52
CA ARG A 76 -5.32 0.86 -7.43
C ARG A 76 -4.68 0.61 -6.08
N ILE A 77 -5.05 1.44 -5.11
CA ILE A 77 -4.80 1.13 -3.70
C ILE A 77 -5.89 0.15 -3.25
N LEU A 78 -5.52 -1.05 -2.83
CA LEU A 78 -6.47 -2.10 -2.48
C LEU A 78 -6.91 -2.02 -1.02
N SER A 79 -5.91 -1.89 -0.14
CA SER A 79 -6.06 -1.90 1.31
C SER A 79 -4.76 -1.38 1.93
N GLY A 80 -4.65 -1.41 3.25
CA GLY A 80 -3.38 -1.16 3.90
C GLY A 80 -3.22 -1.82 5.25
N TYR A 81 -2.01 -1.66 5.76
CA TYR A 81 -1.58 -2.08 7.06
C TYR A 81 -1.01 -0.87 7.82
N PHE A 82 -1.13 -0.89 9.15
CA PHE A 82 -0.56 0.18 9.98
C PHE A 82 -0.10 -0.31 11.34
N ARG A 83 0.89 0.39 11.91
CA ARG A 83 1.35 0.21 13.29
C ARG A 83 0.50 1.04 14.23
N GLY A 84 -0.40 0.37 14.96
CA GLY A 84 -1.34 1.05 15.86
C GLY A 84 -0.67 1.83 17.00
N ASP A 85 0.53 1.41 17.39
CA ASP A 85 1.40 2.02 18.39
C ASP A 85 2.17 3.25 17.87
N HIS A 86 2.42 3.35 16.56
CA HIS A 86 3.29 4.39 16.00
C HIS A 86 2.60 5.35 15.01
N PHE A 87 1.46 4.97 14.44
CA PHE A 87 0.83 5.71 13.35
C PHE A 87 -0.69 5.74 13.48
N SER A 88 -1.18 6.46 14.48
CA SER A 88 -2.62 6.61 14.76
C SER A 88 -3.43 7.19 13.59
N SER A 89 -2.80 8.03 12.75
CA SER A 89 -3.41 8.54 11.51
C SER A 89 -3.82 7.45 10.53
N GLY A 90 -3.27 6.23 10.65
CA GLY A 90 -3.69 5.05 9.90
C GLY A 90 -5.17 4.71 10.07
N ARG A 91 -5.81 5.17 11.16
CA ARG A 91 -7.25 4.98 11.42
C ARG A 91 -8.14 6.00 10.71
N ILE A 92 -7.57 7.09 10.19
CA ILE A 92 -8.32 8.19 9.56
C ILE A 92 -8.25 8.04 8.04
N THR A 93 -9.02 7.10 7.50
CA THR A 93 -9.09 6.84 6.05
C THR A 93 -10.37 6.10 5.67
N ARG A 94 -10.69 6.10 4.36
CA ARG A 94 -11.76 5.27 3.78
C ARG A 94 -11.26 3.90 3.32
N LEU A 95 -9.95 3.65 3.40
CA LEU A 95 -9.34 2.37 3.06
C LEU A 95 -9.60 1.33 4.15
N ALA A 96 -9.72 0.07 3.76
CA ALA A 96 -9.65 -1.04 4.71
C ALA A 96 -8.22 -1.14 5.25
N MET A 97 -8.04 -0.85 6.54
CA MET A 97 -6.73 -0.83 7.21
C MET A 97 -6.67 -1.89 8.31
N THR A 98 -5.67 -2.76 8.24
CA THR A 98 -5.45 -3.83 9.22
C THR A 98 -4.26 -3.49 10.13
N PRO A 99 -4.37 -3.60 11.46
CA PRO A 99 -3.21 -3.44 12.34
C PRO A 99 -2.12 -4.48 12.04
N ILE A 100 -0.85 -4.07 12.08
CA ILE A 100 0.29 -4.97 11.90
C ILE A 100 0.56 -5.72 13.21
N GLY A 101 0.30 -7.03 13.20
CA GLY A 101 0.69 -7.96 14.27
C GLY A 101 2.17 -8.33 14.24
N PRO A 102 2.70 -8.96 15.30
CA PRO A 102 4.09 -9.41 15.37
C PRO A 102 4.44 -10.52 14.37
N ASP A 103 3.43 -11.27 13.92
CA ASP A 103 3.53 -12.46 13.09
C ASP A 103 3.09 -12.23 11.63
N LEU A 104 2.85 -10.98 11.23
CA LEU A 104 2.46 -10.66 9.87
C LEU A 104 3.69 -10.58 8.94
N GLY A 105 3.72 -11.45 7.94
CA GLY A 105 4.67 -11.41 6.83
C GLY A 105 4.00 -11.26 5.47
N TRP A 106 4.80 -11.04 4.43
CA TRP A 106 4.37 -11.03 3.03
C TRP A 106 5.31 -11.88 2.18
N CYS A 107 4.81 -12.93 1.56
CA CYS A 107 5.64 -13.84 0.77
C CYS A 107 6.05 -13.21 -0.57
N GLU A 108 7.35 -13.28 -0.85
CA GLU A 108 7.99 -12.72 -2.04
C GLU A 108 8.60 -13.79 -2.97
N VAL A 109 8.48 -15.07 -2.62
CA VAL A 109 9.09 -16.19 -3.34
C VAL A 109 8.20 -16.61 -4.53
N PRO A 110 8.65 -16.47 -5.79
CA PRO A 110 7.82 -16.72 -6.97
C PRO A 110 7.19 -18.11 -7.07
N ASP A 111 7.89 -19.16 -6.62
CA ASP A 111 7.43 -20.54 -6.71
C ASP A 111 6.61 -21.00 -5.50
N ASP A 112 6.44 -20.14 -4.48
CA ASP A 112 5.57 -20.43 -3.34
C ASP A 112 4.09 -20.25 -3.74
N ARG A 113 3.23 -21.16 -3.25
CA ARG A 113 1.76 -21.07 -3.41
C ARG A 113 1.16 -19.76 -2.89
N ASN A 114 1.84 -19.12 -1.95
CA ASN A 114 1.49 -17.85 -1.33
C ASN A 114 2.26 -16.66 -1.91
N TYR A 115 2.93 -16.81 -3.06
CA TYR A 115 3.62 -15.70 -3.73
C TYR A 115 2.75 -14.44 -3.78
N ASN A 116 3.32 -13.31 -3.36
CA ASN A 116 2.68 -12.00 -3.29
C ASN A 116 1.37 -11.98 -2.45
N ARG A 117 1.40 -12.62 -1.28
CA ARG A 117 0.29 -12.68 -0.30
C ARG A 117 0.79 -12.48 1.14
N PRO A 118 -0.09 -12.01 2.05
CA PRO A 118 0.20 -12.07 3.47
C PRO A 118 0.33 -13.52 3.94
N VAL A 119 1.29 -13.75 4.84
CA VAL A 119 1.57 -15.05 5.47
C VAL A 119 1.77 -14.86 6.98
N LYS A 120 1.60 -15.93 7.76
CA LYS A 120 1.82 -15.93 9.21
C LYS A 120 3.23 -16.45 9.52
N ILE A 121 3.95 -15.74 10.38
CA ILE A 121 5.30 -16.07 10.85
C ILE A 121 5.21 -16.92 12.13
N PRO A 122 6.01 -17.99 12.30
CA PRO A 122 7.07 -18.45 11.40
C PRO A 122 6.54 -19.01 10.07
N TYR A 123 7.19 -18.64 8.97
CA TYR A 123 6.86 -19.07 7.61
C TYR A 123 8.11 -19.65 6.95
N GLY A 124 7.99 -20.85 6.34
CA GLY A 124 9.15 -21.62 5.87
C GLY A 124 9.87 -21.06 4.64
N ALA A 125 9.20 -20.25 3.82
CA ALA A 125 9.82 -19.57 2.68
C ALA A 125 10.19 -18.12 3.01
N SER A 126 11.05 -17.50 2.19
CA SER A 126 11.38 -16.07 2.32
C SER A 126 10.12 -15.20 2.32
N HIS A 127 10.14 -14.19 3.17
CA HIS A 127 9.03 -13.28 3.34
C HIS A 127 9.49 -11.95 3.91
N GLU A 128 8.81 -10.89 3.51
CA GLU A 128 8.98 -9.59 4.14
C GLU A 128 8.25 -9.54 5.48
N ARG A 129 8.95 -9.11 6.54
CA ARG A 129 8.32 -8.87 7.84
C ARG A 129 7.57 -7.54 7.79
N MET A 130 6.26 -7.57 8.00
CA MET A 130 5.45 -6.34 7.95
C MET A 130 5.69 -5.46 9.17
N ARG A 131 5.99 -6.05 10.33
CA ARG A 131 6.41 -5.33 11.54
C ARG A 131 7.92 -5.05 11.48
N ARG A 132 8.29 -3.88 10.95
CA ARG A 132 9.70 -3.45 10.81
C ARG A 132 10.14 -2.51 11.93
N ASP A 133 11.39 -2.64 12.36
CA ASP A 133 12.02 -1.75 13.36
C ASP A 133 12.41 -0.40 12.75
N ASP A 134 12.70 -0.36 11.45
CA ASP A 134 12.98 0.87 10.70
C ASP A 134 11.73 1.69 10.35
N ARG A 135 10.56 1.24 10.82
CA ARG A 135 9.27 1.96 10.77
C ARG A 135 8.74 2.26 9.37
N LEU A 136 9.34 1.71 8.31
CA LEU A 136 8.91 2.00 6.93
C LEU A 136 7.49 1.56 6.63
N TYR A 137 7.00 0.55 7.35
CA TYR A 137 5.66 0.02 7.23
C TYR A 137 4.74 0.44 8.39
N ASP A 138 5.10 1.48 9.15
CA ASP A 138 4.18 2.09 10.13
C ASP A 138 2.85 2.50 9.45
N ALA A 139 2.90 2.86 8.16
CA ALA A 139 1.77 2.82 7.24
C ALA A 139 2.21 2.23 5.90
N CYS A 140 1.54 1.16 5.45
CA CYS A 140 1.89 0.41 4.25
C CYS A 140 0.63 0.07 3.46
N LEU A 141 0.46 0.68 2.28
CA LEU A 141 -0.70 0.47 1.43
C LEU A 141 -0.38 -0.52 0.31
N VAL A 142 -1.27 -1.49 0.10
CA VAL A 142 -1.11 -2.52 -0.94
C VAL A 142 -1.56 -1.94 -2.27
N LEU A 143 -0.66 -1.91 -3.25
CA LEU A 143 -0.99 -1.54 -4.62
C LEU A 143 -1.39 -2.79 -5.41
N ASP A 144 -2.27 -2.65 -6.40
CA ASP A 144 -2.79 -3.78 -7.20
C ASP A 144 -1.76 -4.46 -8.12
N TRP A 145 -0.49 -4.05 -8.05
CA TRP A 145 0.56 -4.60 -8.89
C TRP A 145 0.77 -6.09 -8.63
N ASN A 146 0.56 -6.89 -9.67
CA ASN A 146 0.75 -8.33 -9.64
C ASN A 146 -0.07 -9.06 -8.56
N ILE A 147 -1.25 -8.54 -8.22
CA ILE A 147 -2.15 -9.13 -7.20
C ILE A 147 -3.17 -10.08 -7.84
N THR A 148 -3.79 -9.71 -8.97
CA THR A 148 -4.80 -10.55 -9.65
C THR A 148 -4.72 -10.39 -11.18
N PRO A 149 -4.27 -11.42 -11.94
CA PRO A 149 -3.62 -12.64 -11.46
C PRO A 149 -2.20 -12.37 -10.96
N ARG A 150 -1.70 -13.24 -10.07
CA ARG A 150 -0.30 -13.20 -9.60
C ARG A 150 0.58 -13.97 -10.56
N ARG A 151 1.37 -13.25 -11.34
CA ARG A 151 2.33 -13.81 -12.29
C ARG A 151 3.69 -13.94 -11.62
N ARG A 152 4.23 -15.16 -11.56
CA ARG A 152 5.53 -15.45 -10.94
C ARG A 152 6.62 -14.55 -11.49
N GLY A 153 7.47 -14.02 -10.61
CA GLY A 153 8.64 -13.21 -10.98
C GLY A 153 8.32 -11.84 -11.57
N ARG A 154 7.06 -11.37 -11.54
CA ARG A 154 6.65 -10.06 -12.06
C ARG A 154 6.64 -8.95 -10.99
N GLY A 155 7.39 -9.17 -9.91
CA GLY A 155 7.50 -8.29 -8.77
C GLY A 155 6.44 -8.58 -7.72
N SER A 156 6.86 -8.58 -6.46
CA SER A 156 6.00 -8.75 -5.30
C SER A 156 6.15 -7.56 -4.34
N ALA A 157 5.28 -7.49 -3.32
CA ALA A 157 5.37 -6.51 -2.24
C ALA A 157 5.49 -5.04 -2.72
N ILE A 158 4.87 -4.71 -3.85
CA ILE A 158 4.85 -3.33 -4.37
C ILE A 158 3.85 -2.53 -3.56
N PHE A 159 4.38 -1.77 -2.61
CA PHE A 159 3.61 -1.00 -1.66
C PHE A 159 3.74 0.51 -1.89
N PHE A 160 2.81 1.24 -1.28
CA PHE A 160 2.92 2.67 -1.04
C PHE A 160 3.09 2.91 0.47
N HIS A 161 4.31 3.27 0.90
CA HIS A 161 4.70 3.24 2.31
C HIS A 161 5.51 4.46 2.75
N LEU A 162 6.11 4.42 3.95
CA LEU A 162 6.90 5.53 4.49
C LEU A 162 8.33 5.54 3.95
N ALA A 163 8.83 6.71 3.57
CA ALA A 163 10.18 6.90 3.07
C ALA A 163 11.21 6.97 4.21
N ARG A 164 12.41 6.45 3.95
CA ARG A 164 13.59 6.74 4.77
C ARG A 164 13.94 8.24 4.68
N PRO A 165 14.60 8.81 5.70
CA PRO A 165 15.18 10.16 5.61
C PRO A 165 16.03 10.32 4.34
N GLY A 166 15.94 11.48 3.69
CA GLY A 166 16.67 11.76 2.44
C GLY A 166 16.12 11.06 1.20
N PHE A 167 14.99 10.34 1.28
CA PHE A 167 14.40 9.60 0.17
C PHE A 167 15.37 8.61 -0.48
N THR A 168 16.10 7.86 0.36
CA THR A 168 16.94 6.77 -0.16
C THR A 168 16.08 5.73 -0.91
N PRO A 169 16.64 5.07 -1.94
CA PRO A 169 15.84 4.28 -2.87
C PRO A 169 15.10 3.12 -2.21
N THR A 170 13.94 2.77 -2.75
CA THR A 170 13.20 1.56 -2.39
C THR A 170 13.67 0.36 -3.25
N GLN A 171 13.09 -0.82 -3.01
CA GLN A 171 13.26 -1.98 -3.88
C GLN A 171 12.19 -2.07 -5.00
N GLY A 172 11.39 -1.01 -5.18
CA GLY A 172 10.35 -0.93 -6.22
C GLY A 172 9.05 -0.26 -5.77
N CYS A 173 8.89 -0.05 -4.47
CA CYS A 173 7.77 0.70 -3.90
C CYS A 173 7.82 2.19 -4.25
N VAL A 174 6.69 2.86 -4.03
CA VAL A 174 6.64 4.32 -3.88
C VAL A 174 6.64 4.63 -2.39
N ALA A 175 7.45 5.58 -1.93
CA ALA A 175 7.49 5.93 -0.51
C ALA A 175 7.45 7.44 -0.27
N VAL A 176 6.67 7.89 0.72
CA VAL A 176 6.53 9.31 1.09
C VAL A 176 6.79 9.50 2.58
N THR A 177 7.01 10.74 3.02
CA THR A 177 7.18 11.00 4.45
C THR A 177 5.94 10.62 5.27
N ALA A 178 6.12 10.31 6.55
CA ALA A 178 5.03 10.10 7.51
C ALA A 178 3.99 11.24 7.50
N ARG A 179 4.48 12.49 7.47
CA ARG A 179 3.63 13.70 7.38
C ARG A 179 2.82 13.74 6.09
N THR A 180 3.43 13.40 4.95
CA THR A 180 2.73 13.33 3.66
C THR A 180 1.67 12.24 3.69
N MET A 181 2.00 11.03 4.17
CA MET A 181 1.05 9.92 4.28
C MET A 181 -0.16 10.30 5.15
N ALA A 182 0.07 10.93 6.31
CA ALA A 182 -1.01 11.41 7.19
C ALA A 182 -1.93 12.44 6.53
N ARG A 183 -1.40 13.29 5.63
CA ARG A 183 -2.21 14.22 4.83
C ARG A 183 -3.00 13.53 3.72
N LEU A 184 -2.45 12.47 3.14
CA LEU A 184 -3.07 11.74 2.04
C LEU A 184 -4.18 10.81 2.52
N LEU A 185 -3.94 10.00 3.56
CA LEU A 185 -4.84 8.94 4.03
C LEU A 185 -6.33 9.32 4.13
N PRO A 186 -6.72 10.48 4.68
CA PRO A 186 -8.12 10.90 4.75
C PRO A 186 -8.80 11.04 3.38
N LEU A 187 -8.00 11.25 2.33
CA LEU A 187 -8.43 11.48 0.96
C LEU A 187 -8.40 10.20 0.11
N LEU A 188 -7.71 9.16 0.55
CA LEU A 188 -7.56 7.90 -0.19
C LEU A 188 -8.75 6.97 0.04
N SER A 189 -9.01 6.13 -0.96
CA SER A 189 -10.01 5.07 -0.95
C SER A 189 -9.56 3.93 -1.86
N ASP A 190 -10.30 2.83 -1.85
CA ASP A 190 -10.11 1.69 -2.75
C ASP A 190 -10.29 2.05 -4.25
N ARG A 191 -10.87 3.22 -4.52
CA ARG A 191 -11.03 3.81 -5.86
C ARG A 191 -9.89 4.76 -6.26
N THR A 192 -8.90 4.97 -5.39
CA THR A 192 -7.75 5.81 -5.68
C THR A 192 -6.71 5.01 -6.47
N VAL A 193 -6.19 5.62 -7.54
CA VAL A 193 -5.17 5.03 -8.42
C VAL A 193 -3.84 5.77 -8.24
N VAL A 194 -2.77 5.04 -7.98
CA VAL A 194 -1.39 5.51 -8.13
C VAL A 194 -0.98 5.30 -9.59
N ARG A 195 -0.84 6.39 -10.33
CA ARG A 195 -0.43 6.40 -11.73
C ARG A 195 1.02 6.82 -11.82
N VAL A 196 1.90 5.85 -12.05
CA VAL A 196 3.33 6.06 -12.28
C VAL A 196 3.54 6.32 -13.77
N VAL A 197 4.14 7.46 -14.11
CA VAL A 197 4.47 7.85 -15.48
C VAL A 197 5.94 8.26 -15.56
N ARG A 198 6.49 8.31 -16.79
CA ARG A 198 7.82 8.86 -17.04
C ARG A 198 7.79 10.39 -16.98
#